data_AF-D8MVJ9-F1
#
_entry.id   AF-D8MVJ9-F1
#
_cell.length_a   1.000
_cell.length_b   1.000
_cell.length_c   1.000
_cell.angle_alpha   90.00
_cell.angle_beta   90.00
_cell.angle_gamma   90.00
#
_symmetry.space_group_name_H-M   'P 1'
#
loop_
_entity.id
_entity.type
_entity.pdbx_description
1 polymer ?
#
loop_
_entity_poly.entity_id
_entity_poly.type
_entity_poly.pdbx_seq_one_letter_code
_entity_poly.pdbx_strand_id
1 'polypeptide(L)'
;MNIKIPALVAATLLAATSFSALAATQVDAQQSQNLQSMGTVSVSAVSGSLDDATHQLSQKASEMGATHYRVIRADTPGDSSLWSGNAEIYR
;
A
#
# COMPACT_ATOMS: atom_id res chain seq x y z
N MET A 1 30.61 -1.86 50.40
CA MET A 1 30.50 -2.08 48.93
C MET A 1 31.08 -3.48 48.69
N ASN A 2 30.46 -4.45 48.02
CA ASN A 2 30.01 -4.45 46.64
C ASN A 2 28.78 -5.37 46.46
N ILE A 3 27.80 -4.88 45.70
CA ILE A 3 26.46 -5.45 45.55
C ILE A 3 26.50 -6.60 44.53
N LYS A 4 25.97 -7.77 44.91
CA LYS A 4 25.82 -8.95 44.04
C LYS A 4 24.63 -8.70 43.12
N ILE A 5 24.86 -8.60 41.82
CA ILE A 5 23.80 -8.36 40.83
C ILE A 5 23.08 -9.70 40.60
N PRO A 6 21.80 -9.84 41.02
CA PRO A 6 21.05 -11.06 40.76
C PRO A 6 20.68 -11.08 39.26
N ALA A 7 20.83 -12.23 38.64
CA ALA A 7 20.47 -12.52 37.24
C ALA A 7 18.94 -12.44 37.05
N LEU A 8 18.41 -11.24 37.02
CA LEU A 8 17.01 -10.95 36.75
C LEU A 8 16.95 -9.67 35.92
N VAL A 9 16.08 -9.64 34.92
CA VAL A 9 15.91 -8.56 33.92
C VAL A 9 16.93 -8.69 32.79
N ALA A 10 16.61 -9.09 31.56
CA ALA A 10 15.44 -8.74 30.78
C ALA A 10 15.10 -9.86 29.78
N ALA A 11 13.97 -10.55 29.98
CA ALA A 11 13.31 -11.22 28.87
C ALA A 11 12.64 -10.13 28.02
N THR A 12 13.42 -9.51 27.13
CA THR A 12 12.87 -8.60 26.12
C THR A 12 11.96 -9.44 25.24
N LEU A 13 10.65 -9.33 25.45
CA LEU A 13 9.66 -9.71 24.45
C LEU A 13 9.97 -8.88 23.19
N LEU A 14 10.72 -9.46 22.27
CA LEU A 14 10.70 -9.04 20.87
C LEU A 14 9.31 -9.41 20.35
N ALA A 15 8.31 -8.58 20.67
CA ALA A 15 7.09 -8.56 19.92
C ALA A 15 7.44 -7.96 18.55
N ALA A 16 8.00 -8.79 17.67
CA ALA A 16 8.02 -8.50 16.25
C ALA A 16 6.54 -8.48 15.85
N THR A 17 5.94 -7.30 15.85
CA THR A 17 4.61 -7.12 15.29
C THR A 17 4.77 -7.39 13.80
N SER A 18 4.49 -8.63 13.40
CA SER A 18 4.33 -8.98 12.00
C SER A 18 3.21 -8.11 11.47
N PHE A 19 3.57 -7.01 10.82
CA PHE A 19 2.64 -6.21 10.05
C PHE A 19 2.20 -7.10 8.89
N SER A 20 1.00 -7.67 9.00
CA SER A 20 0.32 -8.21 7.84
C SER A 20 0.17 -7.06 6.85
N ALA A 21 0.93 -7.09 5.75
CA ALA A 21 0.80 -6.10 4.69
C ALA A 21 -0.62 -6.19 4.12
N LEU A 22 -1.50 -5.32 4.60
CA LEU A 22 -2.85 -5.18 4.08
C LEU A 22 -2.75 -4.51 2.73
N ALA A 23 -3.42 -5.08 1.73
CA ALA A 23 -3.58 -4.42 0.45
C ALA A 23 -4.35 -3.10 0.67
N ALA A 24 -3.89 -2.02 0.03
CA ALA A 24 -4.53 -0.72 0.07
C ALA A 24 -5.98 -0.86 -0.40
N THR A 25 -6.90 -0.27 0.35
CA THR A 25 -8.35 -0.35 0.04
C THR A 25 -8.72 0.70 -1.00
N GLN A 26 -9.53 0.31 -1.99
CA GLN A 26 -10.02 1.26 -2.99
C GLN A 26 -11.07 2.18 -2.35
N VAL A 27 -10.88 3.49 -2.53
CA VAL A 27 -11.81 4.52 -2.04
C VAL A 27 -12.28 5.41 -3.18
N ASP A 28 -13.46 6.00 -3.00
CA ASP A 28 -13.99 7.03 -3.89
C ASP A 28 -13.47 8.43 -3.52
N ALA A 29 -13.88 9.44 -4.30
CA ALA A 29 -13.48 10.81 -4.10
C ALA A 29 -14.05 11.47 -2.83
N GLN A 30 -15.14 10.95 -2.26
CA GLN A 30 -15.73 11.46 -1.01
C GLN A 30 -15.02 10.88 0.21
N GLN A 31 -14.75 9.58 0.18
CA GLN A 31 -14.00 8.85 1.20
C GLN A 31 -12.56 9.38 1.30
N SER A 32 -11.96 9.76 0.18
CA SER A 32 -10.60 10.30 0.17
C SER A 32 -10.45 11.73 0.71
N GLN A 33 -11.55 12.48 0.92
CA GLN A 33 -11.46 13.89 1.36
C GLN A 33 -10.88 14.04 2.76
N ASN A 34 -11.10 13.05 3.62
CA ASN A 34 -10.61 13.05 5.00
C ASN A 34 -9.27 12.30 5.15
N LEU A 35 -8.72 11.79 4.05
CA LEU A 35 -7.46 11.04 4.05
C LEU A 35 -6.31 11.94 3.65
N GLN A 36 -5.11 11.62 4.13
CA GLN A 36 -3.93 12.40 3.78
C GLN A 36 -3.32 11.87 2.47
N SER A 37 -3.40 12.69 1.41
CA SER A 37 -2.78 12.36 0.12
C SER A 37 -1.27 12.17 0.28
N MET A 38 -0.78 11.04 -0.22
CA MET A 38 0.62 10.64 -0.20
C MET A 38 1.29 10.78 -1.57
N GLY A 39 0.52 11.07 -2.61
CA GLY A 39 0.99 11.18 -3.99
C GLY A 39 0.22 10.26 -4.94
N THR A 40 0.88 9.87 -6.04
CA THR A 40 0.27 9.08 -7.10
C THR A 40 1.19 7.93 -7.49
N VAL A 41 0.61 6.75 -7.69
CA VAL A 41 1.29 5.58 -8.25
C VAL A 41 0.75 5.30 -9.64
N SER A 42 1.62 4.80 -10.51
CA SER A 42 1.28 4.45 -11.89
C SER A 42 1.69 3.02 -12.21
N VAL A 43 0.90 2.37 -13.06
CA VAL A 43 1.20 1.09 -13.68
C VAL A 43 1.13 1.23 -15.19
N SER A 44 1.92 0.42 -15.88
CA SER A 44 1.98 0.40 -17.34
C SER A 44 2.31 -1.01 -17.78
N ALA A 45 1.97 -1.33 -19.03
CA ALA A 45 2.22 -2.65 -19.61
C ALA A 45 1.54 -3.80 -18.85
N VAL A 46 0.37 -3.57 -18.23
CA VAL A 46 -0.36 -4.62 -17.52
C VAL A 46 -1.14 -5.46 -18.53
N SER A 47 -0.71 -6.71 -18.71
CA SER A 47 -1.43 -7.68 -19.54
C SER A 47 -2.69 -8.18 -18.81
N GLY A 48 -3.81 -8.31 -19.52
CA GLY A 48 -5.03 -8.89 -18.99
C GLY A 48 -6.19 -7.89 -18.93
N SER A 49 -6.84 -7.82 -17.78
CA SER A 49 -8.05 -7.06 -17.54
C SER A 49 -7.79 -5.76 -16.77
N LEU A 50 -8.82 -4.91 -16.69
CA LEU A 50 -8.81 -3.74 -15.82
C LEU A 50 -8.55 -4.12 -14.36
N ASP A 51 -9.10 -5.24 -13.89
CA ASP A 51 -8.92 -5.73 -12.53
C ASP A 51 -7.45 -6.09 -12.23
N ASP A 52 -6.73 -6.63 -13.22
CA ASP A 52 -5.29 -6.89 -13.08
C ASP A 52 -4.51 -5.58 -12.90
N ALA A 53 -4.89 -4.53 -13.63
CA ALA A 53 -4.28 -3.21 -13.52
C ALA A 53 -4.58 -2.54 -12.18
N THR A 54 -5.83 -2.60 -11.71
CA THR A 54 -6.21 -2.06 -10.39
C THR A 54 -5.57 -2.85 -9.25
N HIS A 55 -5.45 -4.16 -9.38
CA HIS A 55 -4.75 -5.01 -8.40
C HIS A 55 -3.27 -4.63 -8.29
N GLN A 56 -2.58 -4.41 -9.42
CA GLN A 56 -1.20 -3.92 -9.38
C GLN A 56 -1.09 -2.51 -8.78
N LEU A 57 -2.04 -1.62 -9.06
CA LEU A 57 -2.09 -0.30 -8.42
C LEU A 57 -2.24 -0.41 -6.90
N SER A 58 -3.12 -1.30 -6.42
CA SER A 58 -3.30 -1.57 -4.99
C SER A 58 -2.03 -2.12 -4.34
N GLN A 59 -1.35 -3.09 -4.98
CA GLN A 59 -0.07 -3.60 -4.50
C GLN A 59 0.97 -2.48 -4.37
N LYS A 60 1.16 -1.71 -5.43
CA LYS A 60 2.12 -0.60 -5.45
C LYS A 60 1.78 0.48 -4.42
N ALA A 61 0.49 0.76 -4.20
CA ALA A 61 0.05 1.66 -3.13
C ALA A 61 0.45 1.11 -1.74
N SER A 62 0.24 -0.18 -1.51
CA SER A 62 0.57 -0.86 -0.25
C SER A 62 2.08 -0.87 0.01
N GLU A 63 2.88 -1.12 -1.02
CA GLU A 63 4.36 -1.05 -0.97
C GLU A 63 4.86 0.35 -0.60
N MET A 64 4.15 1.39 -1.03
CA MET A 64 4.43 2.78 -0.67
C MET A 64 3.94 3.14 0.75
N GLY A 65 3.34 2.20 1.47
CA GLY A 65 2.79 2.39 2.81
C GLY A 65 1.44 3.11 2.84
N ALA A 66 0.73 3.14 1.71
CA ALA A 66 -0.63 3.68 1.65
C ALA A 66 -1.63 2.66 2.21
N THR A 67 -2.61 3.16 2.95
CA THR A 67 -3.73 2.38 3.49
C THR A 67 -4.92 2.37 2.51
N HIS A 68 -5.02 3.42 1.69
CA HIS A 68 -6.09 3.60 0.72
C HIS A 68 -5.55 4.09 -0.64
N TYR A 69 -6.28 3.80 -1.71
CA TYR A 69 -5.96 4.29 -3.05
C TYR A 69 -7.24 4.62 -3.83
N ARG A 70 -7.14 5.54 -4.78
CA ARG A 70 -8.23 5.95 -5.67
C ARG A 70 -7.72 5.95 -7.11
N VAL A 71 -8.29 5.09 -7.94
CA VAL A 71 -7.96 5.06 -9.38
C VAL A 71 -8.47 6.35 -10.02
N ILE A 72 -7.54 7.16 -10.56
CA ILE A 72 -7.85 8.43 -11.23
C ILE A 72 -7.79 8.31 -12.75
N ARG A 73 -7.12 7.26 -13.26
CA ARG A 73 -7.06 6.93 -14.68
C ARG A 73 -6.84 5.42 -14.83
N ALA A 74 -7.57 4.79 -15.72
CA ALA A 74 -7.26 3.46 -16.22
C ALA A 74 -7.63 3.42 -17.71
N ASP A 75 -6.65 3.15 -18.56
CA ASP A 75 -6.82 3.18 -20.00
C ASP A 75 -5.89 2.17 -20.69
N THR A 76 -6.36 1.68 -21.82
CA THR A 76 -5.60 0.89 -22.77
C THR A 76 -5.23 1.80 -23.96
N PRO A 77 -4.02 1.68 -24.53
CA PRO A 77 -3.69 2.32 -25.79
C PRO A 77 -4.69 1.88 -26.86
N GLY A 78 -4.86 2.68 -27.92
CA GLY A 78 -5.87 2.44 -28.96
C GLY A 78 -5.73 1.11 -29.72
N ASP A 79 -4.63 0.40 -29.51
CA ASP A 79 -4.36 -0.96 -29.99
C ASP A 79 -4.88 -2.07 -29.04
N SER A 80 -5.46 -1.69 -27.89
CA SER A 80 -5.99 -2.57 -26.84
C SER A 80 -4.98 -3.56 -26.24
N SER A 81 -3.68 -3.28 -26.36
CA SER A 81 -2.64 -4.27 -26.02
C SER A 81 -2.46 -4.47 -24.52
N LEU A 82 -2.24 -3.37 -23.79
CA LEU A 82 -1.79 -3.43 -22.40
C LEU A 82 -2.43 -2.30 -21.58
N TRP A 83 -2.92 -2.62 -20.40
CA TRP A 83 -3.48 -1.65 -19.49
C TRP A 83 -2.41 -0.74 -18.90
N SER A 84 -2.77 0.52 -18.77
CA SER A 84 -2.06 1.52 -18.02
C SER A 84 -3.03 2.19 -17.05
N GLY A 85 -2.51 2.67 -15.93
CA GLY A 85 -3.36 3.25 -14.90
C GLY A 85 -2.59 4.12 -13.94
N ASN A 86 -3.30 5.07 -13.34
CA ASN A 86 -2.80 5.95 -12.30
C ASN A 86 -3.78 5.93 -11.13
N ALA A 87 -3.26 5.83 -9.92
CA ALA A 87 -4.02 5.92 -8.70
C ALA A 87 -3.39 6.93 -7.75
N GLU A 88 -4.22 7.77 -7.15
CA GLU A 88 -3.82 8.59 -6.01
C GLU A 88 -3.82 7.71 -4.75
N ILE A 89 -2.84 7.89 -3.88
CA ILE A 89 -2.63 7.06 -2.70
C ILE A 89 -2.74 7.89 -1.43
N TYR A 90 -3.24 7.28 -0.34
CA TYR A 90 -3.53 7.98 0.90
C TYR A 90 -3.15 7.14 2.12
N ARG A 91 -2.85 7.82 3.23
CA ARG A 91 -2.75 7.24 4.57
C ARG A 91 -3.93 7.63 5.44
#